data_AF-A0A5C6UAU9-F1
#
_entry.id   AF-A0A5C6UAU9-F1
#
_cell.length_a   1.000
_cell.length_b   1.000
_cell.length_c   1.000
_cell.angle_alpha   90.00
_cell.angle_beta   90.00
_cell.angle_gamma   90.00
#
_symmetry.space_group_name_H-M   'P 1'
#
loop_
_entity.id
_entity.type
_entity.pdbx_description
1 polymer ?
#
loop_
_entity_poly.entity_id
_entity_poly.type
_entity_poly.pdbx_seq_one_letter_code
_entity_poly.pdbx_strand_id
1 'polypeptide(L)'
;MRTILILSAAVLSLYALSACQSQDEALIDDAEGAANSVAKVSCALGDEQQFTDSCTLQRLVGSDRTTIVLGRGDVGFRRFVMTADGRGLITADGAEPARVSIVGDAEVEVAVGGDRYRLPATIQGAAPVPAKTEAP
;
A
#
# COMPACT_ATOMS: atom_id res chain seq x y z
N MET A 1 57.97 35.69 5.53
CA MET A 1 57.87 35.29 4.11
C MET A 1 57.41 33.85 4.08
N ARG A 2 56.38 33.54 3.27
CA ARG A 2 55.78 32.21 2.99
C ARG A 2 54.59 31.77 3.87
N THR A 3 53.58 32.63 3.80
CA THR A 3 52.18 32.32 3.47
C THR A 3 51.90 30.95 2.83
N ILE A 4 50.74 30.40 3.23
CA ILE A 4 49.82 29.56 2.43
C ILE A 4 50.39 28.19 2.05
N LEU A 5 49.90 27.14 2.70
CA LEU A 5 49.37 25.97 2.00
C LEU A 5 48.65 25.03 2.97
N ILE A 6 47.36 24.87 2.68
CA ILE A 6 46.56 23.64 2.90
C ILE A 6 45.89 23.56 4.27
N LEU A 7 45.15 24.62 4.55
CA LEU A 7 43.85 24.59 5.21
C LEU A 7 42.87 23.70 4.38
N SER A 8 43.03 22.37 4.36
CA SER A 8 42.18 21.51 3.48
C SER A 8 41.80 20.14 4.04
N ALA A 9 42.16 19.81 5.29
CA ALA A 9 41.83 18.49 5.84
C ALA A 9 40.52 18.45 6.66
N ALA A 10 39.94 19.60 7.05
CA ALA A 10 38.85 19.63 8.02
C ALA A 10 37.44 19.87 7.42
N VAL A 11 37.31 20.16 6.13
CA VAL A 11 36.02 20.55 5.52
C VAL A 11 35.36 19.42 4.71
N LEU A 12 36.07 18.34 4.41
CA LEU A 12 35.54 17.29 3.54
C LEU A 12 34.72 16.19 4.25
N SER A 13 34.73 16.14 5.57
CA SER A 13 33.99 15.10 6.33
C SER A 13 32.59 15.51 6.78
N LEU A 14 32.16 16.75 6.52
CA LEU A 14 30.87 17.28 6.97
C LEU A 14 29.77 17.36 5.89
N TYR A 15 29.98 16.74 4.71
CA TYR A 15 28.99 16.73 3.62
C TYR A 15 28.27 15.39 3.40
N ALA A 16 28.39 14.43 4.32
CA ALA A 16 27.82 13.08 4.14
C ALA A 16 26.45 12.84 4.80
N LEU A 17 25.71 13.89 5.20
CA LEU A 17 24.36 13.73 5.79
C LEU A 17 23.22 14.43 5.02
N SER A 18 23.48 15.00 3.84
CA SER A 18 22.45 15.67 3.02
C SER A 18 22.03 14.86 1.79
N ALA A 19 21.63 13.60 2.01
CA ALA A 19 20.96 12.80 0.98
C ALA A 19 19.79 12.01 1.56
N CYS A 20 18.87 12.70 2.24
CA CYS A 20 17.47 12.28 2.26
C CYS A 20 16.81 12.90 1.01
N GLN A 21 17.25 12.48 -0.18
CA GLN A 21 16.59 12.84 -1.41
C GLN A 21 15.41 11.88 -1.59
N SER A 22 14.23 12.47 -1.46
CA SER A 22 12.92 11.94 -1.83
C SER A 22 13.00 11.01 -3.04
N GLN A 23 12.54 9.77 -2.83
CA GLN A 23 12.37 8.76 -3.87
C GLN A 23 11.22 9.17 -4.80
N ASP A 24 11.53 10.03 -5.75
CA ASP A 24 10.83 10.14 -7.03
C ASP A 24 11.70 9.38 -8.03
N GLU A 25 11.47 8.09 -8.20
CA GLU A 25 11.89 7.34 -9.39
C GLU A 25 10.79 6.30 -9.66
N ALA A 26 9.79 6.72 -10.41
CA ALA A 26 8.82 5.85 -11.02
C ALA A 26 9.46 5.19 -12.24
N LEU A 27 9.82 3.90 -12.16
CA LEU A 27 9.83 2.94 -13.27
C LEU A 27 9.90 1.51 -12.69
N ILE A 28 8.75 0.85 -12.49
CA ILE A 28 8.69 -0.62 -12.50
C ILE A 28 7.41 -1.03 -13.26
N ASP A 29 7.63 -1.47 -14.49
CA ASP A 29 6.75 -2.25 -15.36
C ASP A 29 7.71 -3.36 -15.85
N ASP A 30 7.52 -4.66 -15.65
CA ASP A 30 6.31 -5.45 -15.47
C ASP A 30 6.70 -6.82 -14.86
N ALA A 31 5.73 -7.50 -14.24
CA ALA A 31 5.58 -8.97 -14.23
C ALA A 31 6.56 -9.91 -13.48
N GLU A 32 7.25 -9.53 -12.39
CA GLU A 32 7.84 -10.51 -11.44
C GLU A 32 7.80 -10.01 -9.98
N GLY A 33 6.62 -10.01 -9.32
CA GLY A 33 6.54 -9.48 -7.95
C GLY A 33 5.16 -9.49 -7.28
N ALA A 34 4.49 -10.64 -7.19
CA ALA A 34 3.23 -10.74 -6.41
C ALA A 34 3.45 -10.56 -4.89
N ALA A 35 4.70 -10.67 -4.42
CA ALA A 35 5.11 -10.30 -3.08
C ALA A 35 5.59 -8.83 -3.11
N ASN A 36 4.81 -7.92 -2.52
CA ASN A 36 5.06 -6.48 -2.38
C ASN A 36 4.57 -5.56 -3.50
N SER A 37 3.60 -5.98 -4.31
CA SER A 37 2.89 -5.03 -5.18
C SER A 37 2.09 -4.02 -4.35
N VAL A 38 2.12 -2.75 -4.76
CA VAL A 38 1.34 -1.65 -4.20
C VAL A 38 0.36 -1.17 -5.25
N ALA A 39 -0.94 -1.26 -4.98
CA ALA A 39 -2.01 -0.78 -5.85
C ALA A 39 -2.75 0.40 -5.21
N LYS A 40 -3.30 1.30 -6.03
CA LYS A 40 -4.23 2.34 -5.56
C LYS A 40 -5.64 1.76 -5.43
N VAL A 41 -6.34 2.14 -4.38
CA VAL A 41 -7.71 1.70 -4.10
C VAL A 41 -8.56 2.85 -3.59
N SER A 42 -9.86 2.77 -3.86
CA SER A 42 -10.82 3.73 -3.34
C SER A 42 -11.02 3.52 -1.84
N CYS A 43 -11.03 4.60 -1.07
CA CYS A 43 -11.27 4.54 0.36
C CYS A 43 -11.94 5.80 0.90
N ALA A 44 -12.59 5.64 2.04
CA ALA A 44 -13.08 6.70 2.90
C ALA A 44 -12.64 6.36 4.33
N LEU A 45 -11.74 7.15 4.90
CA LEU A 45 -11.12 6.90 6.21
C LEU A 45 -11.77 7.73 7.32
N GLY A 46 -11.95 7.14 8.49
CA GLY A 46 -12.58 7.76 9.65
C GLY A 46 -13.99 8.26 9.34
N ASP A 47 -14.17 9.59 9.40
CA ASP A 47 -15.46 10.25 9.15
C ASP A 47 -15.61 10.74 7.70
N GLU A 48 -14.68 10.39 6.80
CA GLU A 48 -14.78 10.74 5.38
C GLU A 48 -16.05 10.15 4.77
N GLN A 49 -16.87 11.01 4.17
CA GLN A 49 -18.14 10.59 3.58
C GLN A 49 -17.99 10.05 2.15
N GLN A 50 -17.00 10.55 1.41
CA GLN A 50 -16.79 10.26 0.00
C GLN A 50 -15.60 9.32 -0.16
N PHE A 51 -15.74 8.36 -1.07
CA PHE A 51 -14.62 7.52 -1.49
C PHE A 51 -13.70 8.31 -2.42
N THR A 52 -12.40 8.14 -2.22
CA THR A 52 -11.34 8.71 -3.09
C THR A 52 -10.30 7.65 -3.39
N ASP A 53 -9.70 7.69 -4.59
CA ASP A 53 -8.65 6.75 -5.01
C ASP A 53 -7.27 7.13 -4.45
N SER A 54 -7.22 7.36 -3.13
CA SER A 54 -6.06 7.90 -2.43
C SER A 54 -5.31 6.86 -1.60
N CYS A 55 -5.99 5.80 -1.16
CA CYS A 55 -5.37 4.74 -0.36
C CYS A 55 -4.49 3.81 -1.21
N THR A 56 -3.56 3.14 -0.53
CA THR A 56 -2.74 2.08 -1.09
C THR A 56 -3.15 0.72 -0.51
N LEU A 57 -3.03 -0.31 -1.34
CA LEU A 57 -3.13 -1.72 -0.99
C LEU A 57 -1.77 -2.34 -1.27
N GLN A 58 -1.13 -2.84 -0.22
CA GLN A 58 0.09 -3.63 -0.35
C GLN A 58 -0.16 -5.08 0.07
N ARG A 59 0.29 -6.03 -0.77
CA ARG A 59 0.22 -7.46 -0.47
C ARG A 59 1.58 -8.00 -0.05
N LEU A 60 1.66 -8.53 1.17
CA LEU A 60 2.85 -9.19 1.71
C LEU A 60 2.59 -10.69 1.78
N VAL A 61 3.19 -11.45 0.87
CA VAL A 61 3.05 -12.91 0.81
C VAL A 61 4.10 -13.54 1.73
N GLY A 62 3.66 -14.11 2.86
CA GLY A 62 4.51 -14.89 3.75
C GLY A 62 4.39 -16.39 3.48
N SER A 63 5.22 -17.19 4.16
CA SER A 63 5.16 -18.66 4.11
C SER A 63 3.83 -19.21 4.62
N ASP A 64 3.25 -18.55 5.62
CA ASP A 64 2.11 -19.11 6.36
C ASP A 64 0.79 -18.47 5.93
N ARG A 65 0.79 -17.14 5.71
CA ARG A 65 -0.40 -16.35 5.35
C ARG A 65 -0.03 -15.12 4.53
N THR A 66 -1.00 -14.66 3.75
CA THR A 66 -0.93 -13.36 3.07
C THR A 66 -1.41 -12.25 4.00
N THR A 67 -0.58 -11.22 4.19
CA THR A 67 -0.94 -9.99 4.89
C THR A 67 -1.26 -8.91 3.87
N ILE A 68 -2.34 -8.16 4.10
CA ILE A 68 -2.74 -7.01 3.31
C ILE A 68 -2.59 -5.76 4.17
N VAL A 69 -1.93 -4.72 3.65
CA VAL A 69 -1.80 -3.42 4.30
C VAL A 69 -2.61 -2.41 3.50
N LEU A 70 -3.57 -1.76 4.15
CA LEU A 70 -4.44 -0.73 3.54
C LEU A 70 -4.29 0.59 4.28
N GLY A 71 -4.24 1.70 3.56
CA GLY A 71 -4.27 3.02 4.19
C GLY A 71 -3.65 4.12 3.34
N ARG A 72 -3.33 5.22 4.00
CA ARG A 72 -2.76 6.42 3.38
C ARG A 72 -1.65 6.96 4.28
N GLY A 73 -0.57 7.48 3.69
CA GLY A 73 0.63 7.88 4.45
C GLY A 73 0.43 9.04 5.44
N ASP A 74 -0.61 9.85 5.23
CA ASP A 74 -1.01 10.98 6.07
C ASP A 74 -1.95 10.59 7.23
N VAL A 75 -2.77 9.54 7.07
CA VAL A 75 -3.76 9.09 8.06
C VAL A 75 -3.27 7.89 8.87
N GLY A 76 -2.65 6.92 8.20
CA GLY A 76 -2.21 5.67 8.80
C GLY A 76 -2.59 4.43 7.99
N PHE A 77 -2.11 3.28 8.47
CA PHE A 77 -2.28 1.99 7.80
C PHE A 77 -2.85 0.94 8.74
N ARG A 78 -3.69 0.07 8.19
CA ARG A 78 -4.21 -1.12 8.85
C ARG A 78 -3.67 -2.38 8.22
N ARG A 79 -3.44 -3.39 9.05
CA ARG A 79 -2.98 -4.70 8.64
C ARG A 79 -4.11 -5.71 8.76
N PHE A 80 -4.29 -6.48 7.69
CA PHE A 80 -5.24 -7.56 7.60
C PHE A 80 -4.51 -8.83 7.24
N VAL A 81 -5.06 -9.96 7.67
CA VAL A 81 -4.61 -11.29 7.28
C VAL A 81 -5.71 -11.91 6.43
N MET A 82 -5.32 -12.46 5.29
CA MET A 82 -6.23 -13.22 4.46
C MET A 82 -6.60 -14.53 5.16
N THR A 83 -7.87 -14.89 5.17
CA THR A 83 -8.33 -16.17 5.70
C THR A 83 -7.81 -17.33 4.85
N ALA A 84 -7.76 -18.54 5.43
CA ALA A 84 -7.22 -19.72 4.76
C ALA A 84 -7.99 -20.12 3.49
N ASP A 85 -9.27 -19.73 3.39
CA ASP A 85 -10.09 -19.93 2.20
C ASP A 85 -9.85 -18.87 1.11
N GLY A 86 -8.91 -17.94 1.32
CA GLY A 86 -8.46 -16.95 0.35
C GLY A 86 -9.44 -15.81 0.07
N ARG A 87 -10.59 -15.76 0.77
CA ARG A 87 -11.72 -14.89 0.41
C ARG A 87 -12.09 -13.87 1.48
N GLY A 88 -11.69 -14.11 2.72
CA GLY A 88 -11.94 -13.24 3.86
C GLY A 88 -10.71 -12.42 4.24
N LEU A 89 -10.97 -11.28 4.88
CA LEU A 89 -9.97 -10.47 5.55
C LEU A 89 -10.33 -10.37 7.02
N ILE A 90 -9.35 -10.63 7.88
CA ILE A 90 -9.45 -10.37 9.33
C ILE A 90 -8.41 -9.32 9.70
N THR A 91 -8.70 -8.46 10.67
CA THR A 91 -7.70 -7.54 11.21
C THR A 91 -6.59 -8.33 11.88
N ALA A 92 -5.33 -7.93 11.65
CA ALA A 92 -4.18 -8.65 12.16
C ALA A 92 -4.01 -8.51 13.68
N ASP A 93 -4.47 -7.38 14.26
CA ASP A 93 -4.47 -7.14 15.70
C ASP A 93 -5.73 -7.67 16.41
N GLY A 94 -6.79 -7.99 15.65
CA GLY A 94 -8.06 -8.48 16.18
C GLY A 94 -8.81 -7.51 17.09
N ALA A 95 -8.39 -6.24 17.19
CA ALA A 95 -9.00 -5.27 18.10
C ALA A 95 -10.43 -4.91 17.66
N GLU A 96 -10.63 -4.76 16.36
CA GLU A 96 -11.93 -4.55 15.75
C GLU A 96 -12.11 -5.48 14.55
N PRO A 97 -13.25 -6.19 14.42
CA PRO A 97 -13.44 -7.13 13.34
C PRO A 97 -13.74 -6.43 12.01
N ALA A 98 -13.02 -6.83 10.94
CA ALA A 98 -13.36 -6.38 9.59
C ALA A 98 -14.73 -6.95 9.15
N ARG A 99 -15.49 -6.15 8.41
CA ARG A 99 -16.72 -6.53 7.72
C ARG A 99 -16.47 -6.48 6.23
N VAL A 100 -16.73 -7.57 5.52
CA VAL A 100 -16.58 -7.64 4.07
C VAL A 100 -17.96 -7.78 3.45
N SER A 101 -18.32 -6.90 2.52
CA SER A 101 -19.58 -6.93 1.77
C SER A 101 -19.30 -6.86 0.27
N ILE A 102 -20.11 -7.56 -0.52
CA ILE A 102 -20.08 -7.45 -1.99
C ILE A 102 -20.82 -6.18 -2.37
N VAL A 103 -20.19 -5.35 -3.20
CA VAL A 103 -20.69 -4.03 -3.59
C VAL A 103 -20.68 -3.80 -5.11
N GLY A 104 -20.17 -4.78 -5.86
CA GLY A 104 -20.21 -4.86 -7.31
C GLY A 104 -19.83 -6.26 -7.80
N ASP A 105 -19.82 -6.47 -9.11
CA ASP A 105 -19.59 -7.80 -9.72
C ASP A 105 -18.18 -8.36 -9.47
N ALA A 106 -17.19 -7.49 -9.24
CA ALA A 106 -15.81 -7.85 -8.90
C ALA A 106 -15.23 -6.92 -7.82
N GLU A 107 -16.09 -6.39 -6.96
CA GLU A 107 -15.69 -5.43 -5.92
C GLU A 107 -16.29 -5.80 -4.57
N VAL A 108 -15.46 -5.74 -3.54
CA VAL A 108 -15.88 -5.84 -2.14
C VAL A 108 -15.57 -4.54 -1.40
N GLU A 109 -16.44 -4.17 -0.48
CA GLU A 109 -16.13 -3.18 0.54
C GLU A 109 -15.62 -3.90 1.79
N VAL A 110 -14.51 -3.41 2.32
CA VAL A 110 -13.97 -3.83 3.61
C VAL A 110 -14.10 -2.67 4.57
N ALA A 111 -14.89 -2.86 5.63
CA ALA A 111 -15.12 -1.88 6.67
C ALA A 111 -14.51 -2.31 8.01
N VAL A 112 -13.83 -1.40 8.70
CA VAL A 112 -13.34 -1.58 10.08
C VAL A 112 -13.35 -0.22 10.78
N GLY A 113 -14.09 -0.10 11.87
CA GLY A 113 -14.33 1.20 12.49
C GLY A 113 -15.05 2.13 11.54
N GLY A 114 -14.53 3.35 11.41
CA GLY A 114 -14.97 4.31 10.38
C GLY A 114 -14.34 4.09 9.01
N ASP A 115 -13.30 3.27 8.91
CA ASP A 115 -12.56 3.10 7.65
C ASP A 115 -13.28 2.15 6.71
N ARG A 116 -13.39 2.56 5.44
CA ARG A 116 -13.99 1.77 4.36
C ARG A 116 -13.06 1.75 3.15
N TYR A 117 -12.84 0.57 2.59
CA TYR A 117 -11.96 0.34 1.44
C TYR A 117 -12.70 -0.43 0.34
N ARG A 118 -12.52 -0.05 -0.92
CA ARG A 118 -13.03 -0.78 -2.10
C ARG A 118 -11.92 -1.58 -2.74
N LEU A 119 -12.04 -2.89 -2.70
CA LEU A 119 -11.00 -3.81 -3.17
C LEU A 119 -11.51 -4.65 -4.35
N PRO A 120 -10.67 -4.89 -5.37
CA PRO A 120 -11.00 -5.86 -6.40
C PRO A 120 -11.06 -7.27 -5.79
N ALA A 121 -12.08 -8.03 -6.17
CA ALA A 121 -12.29 -9.39 -5.69
C ALA A 121 -12.83 -10.30 -6.80
N THR A 122 -12.43 -11.57 -6.79
CA THR A 122 -13.06 -12.60 -7.60
C THR A 122 -14.23 -13.20 -6.83
N ILE A 123 -15.45 -12.99 -7.32
CA ILE A 123 -16.67 -13.51 -6.70
C ILE A 123 -17.09 -14.78 -7.45
N GLN A 124 -17.15 -15.91 -6.76
CA GLN A 124 -17.57 -17.18 -7.36
C GLN A 124 -19.01 -17.05 -7.90
N GLY A 125 -19.19 -17.28 -9.20
CA GLY A 125 -20.46 -17.13 -9.91
C GLY A 125 -20.61 -15.80 -10.67
N ALA A 126 -19.70 -14.84 -10.47
CA ALA A 126 -19.55 -13.68 -11.35
C ALA A 126 -18.60 -14.03 -12.51
N ALA A 127 -18.85 -13.47 -13.70
CA ALA A 127 -17.92 -13.61 -14.81
C ALA A 127 -16.57 -12.96 -14.44
N PRO A 128 -15.41 -13.56 -14.79
CA PRO A 128 -14.11 -12.95 -14.53
C PRO A 128 -14.04 -11.56 -15.17
N VAL A 129 -13.86 -10.52 -14.36
CA VAL A 129 -13.58 -9.18 -14.89
C VAL A 129 -12.11 -9.15 -15.28
N PRO A 130 -11.77 -8.83 -16.55
CA PRO A 130 -10.38 -8.70 -16.95
C PRO A 130 -9.73 -7.61 -16.09
N ALA A 131 -8.54 -7.89 -15.55
CA ALA A 131 -7.71 -6.88 -14.93
C ALA A 131 -7.65 -5.68 -15.88
N LYS A 132 -7.98 -4.48 -15.39
CA LYS A 132 -7.99 -3.25 -16.19
C LYS A 132 -6.60 -3.11 -16.84
N THR A 133 -6.49 -3.49 -18.11
CA THR A 133 -5.34 -3.17 -18.95
C THR A 133 -5.42 -1.66 -19.16
N GLU A 134 -4.64 -0.90 -18.39
CA GLU A 134 -4.40 0.50 -18.68
C GLU A 134 -3.73 0.56 -20.07
N ALA A 135 -4.40 1.16 -21.04
CA ALA A 135 -3.88 1.37 -22.39
C ALA A 135 -2.89 2.57 -22.38
N PRO A 136 -1.90 2.60 -23.31
CA PRO A 136 -0.80 3.56 -23.30
C PRO A 136 -1.22 5.02 -23.50
#